data_AF-A0A9D9GAB4-F1
#
_entry.id   AF-A0A9D9GAB4-F1
#
_cell.length_a   1.000
_cell.length_b   1.000
_cell.length_c   1.000
_cell.angle_alpha   90.00
_cell.angle_beta   90.00
_cell.angle_gamma   90.00
#
_symmetry.space_group_name_H-M   'P 1'
#
loop_
_entity.id
_entity.type
_entity.pdbx_description
1 polymer ?
#
loop_
_entity_poly.entity_id
_entity_poly.type
_entity_poly.pdbx_seq_one_letter_code
_entity_poly.pdbx_strand_id
1 'polypeptide(L)'
;MGGDKTQIVLGYKNLEIFIKQSAKSIREKYVEPPYTTNFAILFLPFEGLYAEVVNRNLIEVLQREYAVNIAGPSTMAAMLNALQMGFRTLQIQKRSDEVWKTLSAVKTEFETFGAVFKKAQDRIKQLDQEMDKLVGTRSRAIERKLRSVQSIELDQADRIIDINGNDLALDE
;
A
#
# COMPACT_ATOMS: atom_id res chain seq x y z
N MET A 1 7.63 9.16 -25.23
CA MET A 1 6.85 9.27 -23.98
C MET A 1 5.44 8.71 -24.20
N GLY A 2 5.27 7.38 -24.20
CA GLY A 2 3.96 6.74 -24.46
C GLY A 2 3.66 5.50 -23.60
N GLY A 3 4.57 5.10 -22.72
CA GLY A 3 4.42 3.90 -21.88
C GLY A 3 3.51 4.07 -20.67
N ASP A 4 3.22 5.30 -20.26
CA ASP A 4 2.51 5.57 -19.00
C ASP A 4 0.99 5.30 -19.12
N LYS A 5 0.38 5.73 -20.22
CA LYS A 5 -1.07 5.57 -20.46
C LYS A 5 -1.49 4.10 -20.55
N THR A 6 -0.68 3.25 -21.18
CA THR A 6 -0.98 1.82 -21.33
C THR A 6 -0.90 1.10 -19.98
N GLN A 7 0.10 1.43 -19.15
CA GLN A 7 0.26 0.84 -17.83
C GLN A 7 -0.84 1.25 -16.87
N ILE A 8 -1.27 2.52 -16.93
CA ILE A 8 -2.40 3.04 -16.17
C ILE A 8 -3.69 2.27 -16.54
N VAL A 9 -3.98 2.07 -17.83
CA VAL A 9 -5.15 1.30 -18.28
C VAL A 9 -5.11 -0.16 -17.82
N LEU A 10 -3.93 -0.79 -17.87
CA LEU A 10 -3.74 -2.17 -17.39
C LEU A 10 -3.95 -2.27 -15.88
N GLY A 11 -3.40 -1.33 -15.10
CA GLY A 11 -3.59 -1.25 -13.66
C GLY A 11 -5.06 -1.13 -13.27
N TYR A 12 -5.82 -0.32 -14.01
CA TYR A 12 -7.27 -0.18 -13.77
C TYR A 12 -8.06 -1.44 -14.11
N LYS A 13 -7.75 -2.12 -15.22
CA LYS A 13 -8.40 -3.40 -15.54
C LYS A 13 -8.15 -4.44 -14.45
N ASN A 14 -6.92 -4.51 -13.95
CA ASN A 14 -6.57 -5.41 -12.86
C ASN A 14 -7.33 -5.05 -11.58
N LEU A 15 -7.46 -3.76 -11.28
CA LEU A 15 -8.24 -3.28 -10.14
C LEU A 15 -9.73 -3.68 -10.26
N GLU A 16 -10.34 -3.48 -11.42
CA GLU A 16 -11.73 -3.82 -11.66
C GLU A 16 -11.97 -5.33 -11.46
N ILE A 17 -11.11 -6.17 -12.04
CA ILE A 17 -11.15 -7.63 -11.87
C ILE A 17 -11.04 -8.00 -10.40
N PHE A 18 -10.06 -7.42 -9.70
CA PHE A 18 -9.82 -7.69 -8.28
C PHE A 18 -11.03 -7.32 -7.40
N ILE A 19 -11.64 -6.16 -7.65
CA ILE A 19 -12.81 -5.70 -6.91
C ILE A 19 -14.01 -6.62 -7.17
N LYS A 20 -14.27 -7.01 -8.43
CA LYS A 20 -15.35 -7.94 -8.79
C LYS A 20 -15.15 -9.31 -8.15
N GLN A 21 -13.93 -9.85 -8.18
CA GLN A 21 -13.60 -11.12 -7.53
C GLN A 21 -13.79 -11.04 -6.01
N SER A 22 -13.37 -9.93 -5.40
CA SER A 22 -13.56 -9.70 -3.96
C SER A 22 -15.05 -9.62 -3.61
N ALA A 23 -15.85 -8.89 -4.38
CA ALA A 23 -17.30 -8.80 -4.18
C ALA A 23 -18.00 -10.16 -4.34
N LYS A 24 -17.62 -10.94 -5.35
CA LYS A 24 -18.11 -12.31 -5.55
C LYS A 24 -17.80 -13.20 -4.35
N SER A 25 -16.55 -13.21 -3.90
CA SER A 25 -16.10 -13.96 -2.73
C SER A 25 -16.88 -13.57 -1.47
N ILE A 26 -17.15 -12.27 -1.28
CA ILE A 26 -17.93 -11.79 -0.14
C ILE A 26 -19.37 -12.29 -0.20
N ARG A 27 -20.03 -12.17 -1.36
CA ARG A 27 -21.39 -12.67 -1.57
C ARG A 27 -21.48 -14.15 -1.21
N GLU A 28 -20.63 -14.96 -1.84
CA GLU A 28 -20.67 -16.42 -1.72
C GLU A 28 -20.41 -16.90 -0.28
N LYS A 29 -19.60 -16.16 0.48
CA LYS A 29 -19.22 -16.55 1.84
C LYS A 29 -20.10 -15.98 2.94
N TYR A 30 -20.72 -14.82 2.72
CA TYR A 30 -21.32 -14.03 3.81
C TYR A 30 -22.73 -13.50 3.52
N VAL A 31 -23.29 -13.69 2.32
CA VAL A 31 -24.65 -13.22 2.00
C VAL A 31 -25.57 -14.43 1.89
N GLU A 32 -26.24 -14.76 2.99
CA GLU A 32 -27.21 -15.83 3.12
C GLU A 32 -28.44 -15.36 3.93
N PRO A 33 -29.39 -14.66 3.31
CA PRO A 33 -30.69 -14.38 3.94
C PRO A 33 -31.46 -15.70 4.17
N PRO A 34 -32.12 -15.90 5.33
CA PRO A 34 -32.43 -14.91 6.38
C PRO A 34 -31.39 -14.78 7.49
N TYR A 35 -30.29 -15.55 7.46
CA TYR A 35 -29.29 -15.57 8.52
C TYR A 35 -28.40 -14.33 8.53
N THR A 36 -28.17 -13.72 7.36
CA THR A 36 -27.42 -12.47 7.20
C THR A 36 -28.26 -11.40 6.51
N THR A 37 -27.72 -10.19 6.42
CA THR A 37 -28.30 -9.12 5.59
C THR A 37 -28.30 -9.49 4.11
N ASN A 38 -29.24 -8.90 3.36
CA ASN A 38 -29.36 -9.08 1.90
C ASN A 38 -28.23 -8.42 1.10
N PHE A 39 -27.34 -7.70 1.78
CA PHE A 39 -26.21 -7.01 1.18
C PHE A 39 -24.99 -7.12 2.09
N ALA A 40 -23.82 -6.95 1.48
CA ALA A 40 -22.55 -6.84 2.20
C ALA A 40 -21.83 -5.53 1.84
N ILE A 41 -20.78 -5.22 2.61
CA ILE A 41 -19.97 -4.01 2.40
C ILE A 41 -18.54 -4.44 2.10
N LEU A 42 -18.03 -4.03 0.93
CA LEU A 42 -16.62 -4.13 0.57
C LEU A 42 -15.91 -2.85 1.02
N PHE A 43 -15.03 -3.00 2.01
CA PHE A 43 -14.22 -1.89 2.50
C PHE A 43 -13.00 -1.66 1.59
N LEU A 44 -12.82 -0.43 1.13
CA LEU A 44 -11.62 0.00 0.43
C LEU A 44 -10.77 0.86 1.37
N PRO A 45 -9.51 0.48 1.68
CA PRO A 45 -8.70 1.15 2.70
C PRO A 45 -8.21 2.54 2.32
N PHE A 46 -8.33 2.92 1.04
CA PHE A 46 -7.90 4.21 0.53
C PHE A 46 -9.07 4.95 -0.12
N GLU A 47 -9.29 6.20 0.30
CA GLU A 47 -10.37 7.04 -0.25
C GLU A 47 -10.18 7.31 -1.75
N GLY A 48 -8.92 7.43 -2.21
CA GLY A 48 -8.62 7.60 -3.64
C GLY A 48 -9.05 6.40 -4.49
N LEU A 49 -9.03 5.18 -3.92
CA LEU A 49 -9.52 3.99 -4.60
C LEU A 49 -11.05 4.00 -4.71
N TYR A 50 -11.72 4.41 -3.64
CA TYR A 50 -13.16 4.61 -3.64
C TYR A 50 -13.58 5.63 -4.71
N ALA A 51 -12.91 6.78 -4.79
CA ALA A 51 -13.18 7.79 -5.82
C ALA A 51 -13.01 7.25 -7.24
N GLU A 52 -11.95 6.47 -7.51
CA GLU A 52 -11.71 5.86 -8.82
C GLU A 52 -12.82 4.87 -9.21
N VAL A 53 -13.30 4.10 -8.23
CA VAL A 53 -14.36 3.10 -8.40
C VAL A 53 -15.73 3.75 -8.64
N VAL A 54 -16.00 4.86 -7.95
CA VAL A 54 -17.18 5.72 -8.20
C VAL A 54 -17.14 6.28 -9.62
N ASN A 55 -16.02 6.89 -10.02
CA ASN A 55 -15.86 7.55 -11.32
C ASN A 55 -16.07 6.61 -12.51
N ARG A 56 -15.88 5.29 -12.32
CA ARG A 56 -16.04 4.27 -13.36
C ARG A 56 -17.35 3.49 -13.27
N ASN A 57 -18.29 3.93 -12.44
CA ASN A 57 -19.62 3.34 -12.29
C ASN A 57 -19.62 1.86 -11.86
N LEU A 58 -18.55 1.40 -11.19
CA LEU A 58 -18.42 0.01 -10.77
C LEU A 58 -19.32 -0.31 -9.58
N ILE A 59 -19.72 0.71 -8.80
CA ILE A 59 -20.64 0.57 -7.65
C ILE A 59 -21.96 -0.08 -8.07
N GLU A 60 -22.55 0.39 -9.17
CA GLU A 60 -23.84 -0.11 -9.65
C GLU A 60 -23.75 -1.59 -10.02
N VAL A 61 -22.67 -1.98 -10.71
CA VAL A 61 -22.41 -3.37 -11.08
C VAL A 61 -22.27 -4.24 -9.84
N LEU A 62 -21.50 -3.79 -8.83
CA LEU A 62 -21.31 -4.57 -7.61
C LEU A 62 -22.59 -4.74 -6.80
N GLN A 63 -23.40 -3.69 -6.72
CA GLN A 63 -24.67 -3.73 -6.02
C GLN A 63 -25.67 -4.64 -6.74
N ARG A 64 -25.77 -4.56 -8.07
CA ARG A 64 -26.73 -5.34 -8.85
C ARG A 64 -26.35 -6.81 -8.96
N GLU A 65 -25.09 -7.11 -9.25
CA GLU A 65 -24.63 -8.49 -9.49
C GLU A 65 -24.31 -9.23 -8.19
N TYR A 66 -23.71 -8.54 -7.22
CA TYR A 66 -23.21 -9.17 -5.99
C TYR A 66 -23.93 -8.69 -4.73
N ALA A 67 -24.89 -7.76 -4.78
CA ALA A 67 -25.43 -7.11 -3.58
C ALA A 67 -24.35 -6.62 -2.61
N VAL A 68 -23.23 -6.15 -3.16
CA VAL A 68 -22.11 -5.62 -2.39
C VAL A 68 -22.05 -4.11 -2.60
N ASN A 69 -22.15 -3.35 -1.52
CA ASN A 69 -21.91 -1.92 -1.50
C ASN A 69 -20.45 -1.64 -1.15
N ILE A 70 -19.93 -0.48 -1.57
CA ILE A 70 -18.53 -0.11 -1.35
C ILE A 70 -18.47 1.00 -0.31
N ALA A 71 -17.51 0.92 0.61
CA ALA A 71 -17.25 1.99 1.58
C ALA A 71 -15.76 2.29 1.67
N GLY A 72 -15.40 3.57 1.56
CA GLY A 72 -14.10 4.09 1.96
C GLY A 72 -14.03 4.35 3.48
N PRO A 73 -12.87 4.74 4.04
CA PRO A 73 -12.73 5.08 5.45
C PRO A 73 -13.74 6.14 5.93
N SER A 74 -13.93 7.20 5.13
CA SER A 74 -14.82 8.30 5.48
C SER A 74 -16.30 7.88 5.43
N THR A 75 -16.68 7.16 4.37
CA THR A 75 -18.04 6.62 4.21
C THR A 75 -18.37 5.60 5.29
N MET A 76 -17.43 4.71 5.62
CA MET A 76 -17.60 3.72 6.69
C MET A 76 -17.79 4.41 8.04
N ALA A 77 -16.99 5.43 8.35
CA ALA A 77 -17.15 6.22 9.58
C ALA A 77 -18.52 6.91 9.63
N ALA A 78 -18.98 7.50 8.53
CA ALA A 78 -20.31 8.11 8.45
C ALA A 78 -21.43 7.07 8.64
N MET A 79 -21.33 5.92 8.00
CA MET A 79 -22.30 4.83 8.13
C MET A 79 -22.36 4.29 9.56
N LEU A 80 -21.20 4.11 10.21
CA LEU A 80 -21.14 3.69 11.60
C LEU A 80 -21.74 4.74 12.54
N ASN A 81 -21.53 6.03 12.31
CA ASN A 81 -22.18 7.09 13.08
C ASN A 81 -23.70 7.10 12.89
N ALA A 82 -24.18 6.92 11.66
CA ALA A 82 -25.60 6.83 11.35
C ALA A 82 -26.24 5.60 12.02
N LEU A 83 -25.58 4.44 11.94
CA LEU A 83 -26.00 3.22 12.62
C LEU A 83 -25.97 3.40 14.14
N GLN A 84 -24.93 4.03 14.69
CA GLN A 84 -24.82 4.32 16.12
C GLN A 84 -25.99 5.18 16.61
N MET A 85 -26.39 6.18 15.83
CA MET A 85 -27.56 7.00 16.15
C MET A 85 -28.86 6.22 16.01
N GLY A 86 -29.01 5.40 14.96
CA GLY A 86 -30.16 4.52 14.77
C GLY A 86 -30.34 3.51 15.91
N PHE A 87 -29.24 2.90 16.37
CA PHE A 87 -29.24 1.99 17.51
C PHE A 87 -29.50 2.70 18.83
N ARG A 88 -28.97 3.91 19.06
CA ARG A 88 -29.30 4.73 20.25
C ARG A 88 -30.80 5.00 20.33
N THR A 89 -31.45 5.33 19.22
CA THR A 89 -32.90 5.54 19.18
C THR A 89 -33.67 4.25 19.45
N LEU A 90 -33.25 3.12 18.88
CA LEU A 90 -33.88 1.81 19.13
C LEU A 90 -33.65 1.30 20.57
N GLN A 91 -32.50 1.60 21.19
CA GLN A 91 -32.20 1.25 22.59
C GLN A 91 -32.99 2.11 23.59
N ILE A 92 -33.19 3.40 23.29
CA ILE A 92 -34.13 4.24 24.05
C ILE A 92 -35.54 3.65 23.99
N GLN A 93 -35.92 3.02 22.87
CA GLN A 93 -37.22 2.34 22.72
C GLN A 93 -37.26 0.93 23.36
N LYS A 94 -36.14 0.21 23.45
CA LYS A 94 -36.05 -1.17 23.98
C LYS A 94 -34.78 -1.33 24.83
N ARG A 95 -34.92 -1.39 26.16
CA ARG A 95 -33.85 -1.78 27.10
C ARG A 95 -33.06 -3.01 26.58
N SER A 96 -31.72 -3.14 26.61
CA SER A 96 -30.61 -2.21 26.33
C SER A 96 -29.24 -2.95 26.22
N ASP A 97 -29.06 -4.18 26.70
CA ASP A 97 -27.69 -4.61 27.06
C ASP A 97 -26.93 -5.54 26.09
N GLU A 98 -27.61 -6.33 25.25
CA GLU A 98 -26.94 -7.40 24.51
C GLU A 98 -26.31 -6.93 23.18
N VAL A 99 -27.00 -6.05 22.47
CA VAL A 99 -26.56 -5.53 21.16
C VAL A 99 -25.37 -4.56 21.30
N TRP A 100 -25.29 -3.81 22.41
CA TRP A 100 -24.17 -2.90 22.68
C TRP A 100 -22.85 -3.65 22.86
N LYS A 101 -22.90 -4.85 23.44
CA LYS A 101 -21.71 -5.67 23.70
C LYS A 101 -21.11 -6.20 22.39
N THR A 102 -21.95 -6.66 21.48
CA THR A 102 -21.51 -7.17 20.16
C THR A 102 -20.99 -6.06 19.26
N LEU A 103 -21.65 -4.89 19.22
CA LEU A 103 -21.17 -3.76 18.42
C LEU A 103 -19.89 -3.12 19.00
N SER A 104 -19.75 -3.10 20.33
CA SER A 104 -18.51 -2.65 20.97
C SER A 104 -17.33 -3.57 20.63
N ALA A 105 -17.55 -4.88 20.60
CA ALA A 105 -16.53 -5.84 20.17
C ALA A 105 -16.06 -5.58 18.74
N VAL A 106 -16.99 -5.36 17.80
CA VAL A 106 -16.66 -5.05 16.40
C VAL A 106 -15.89 -3.73 16.27
N LYS A 107 -16.23 -2.70 17.07
CA LYS A 107 -15.49 -1.42 17.09
C LYS A 107 -14.02 -1.63 17.50
N THR A 108 -13.77 -2.40 18.56
CA THR A 108 -12.42 -2.69 19.04
C THR A 108 -11.61 -3.51 18.03
N GLU A 109 -12.26 -4.46 17.36
CA GLU A 109 -11.63 -5.23 16.28
C GLU A 109 -11.19 -4.28 15.14
N PHE A 110 -12.06 -3.34 14.73
CA PHE A 110 -11.75 -2.37 13.67
C PHE A 110 -10.63 -1.38 14.03
N GLU A 111 -10.57 -0.91 15.28
CA GLU A 111 -9.46 -0.09 15.76
C GLU A 111 -8.12 -0.86 15.71
N THR A 112 -8.17 -2.16 16.06
CA THR A 112 -7.01 -3.05 16.00
C THR A 112 -6.58 -3.31 14.55
N PHE A 113 -7.53 -3.55 13.64
CA PHE A 113 -7.26 -3.68 12.20
C PHE A 113 -6.64 -2.40 11.61
N GLY A 114 -7.13 -1.22 12.00
CA GLY A 114 -6.54 0.06 11.59
C GLY A 114 -5.10 0.22 12.07
N ALA A 115 -4.80 -0.18 13.31
CA ALA A 115 -3.44 -0.15 13.84
C ALA A 115 -2.49 -1.11 13.10
N VAL A 116 -2.97 -2.30 12.72
CA VAL A 116 -2.20 -3.27 11.91
C VAL A 116 -1.95 -2.71 10.51
N PHE A 117 -2.96 -2.10 9.88
CA PHE A 117 -2.81 -1.51 8.55
C PHE A 117 -1.82 -0.34 8.55
N LYS A 118 -1.86 0.50 9.60
CA LYS A 118 -0.89 1.59 9.79
C LYS A 118 0.53 1.05 9.94
N LYS A 119 0.73 0.00 10.73
CA LYS A 119 2.04 -0.68 10.85
C LYS A 119 2.52 -1.25 9.52
N ALA A 120 1.64 -1.82 8.72
CA ALA A 120 1.98 -2.32 7.39
C ALA A 120 2.42 -1.19 6.45
N GLN A 121 1.71 -0.04 6.48
CA GLN A 121 2.07 1.15 5.72
C GLN A 121 3.44 1.72 6.16
N ASP A 122 3.69 1.80 7.46
CA ASP A 122 4.96 2.28 8.00
C ASP A 122 6.12 1.35 7.62
N ARG A 123 5.87 0.04 7.61
CA ARG A 123 6.87 -0.96 7.19
C ARG A 123 7.19 -0.88 5.70
N ILE A 124 6.20 -0.59 4.86
CA ILE A 124 6.42 -0.32 3.42
C ILE A 124 7.28 0.95 3.24
N LYS A 125 7.00 2.03 3.98
CA LYS A 125 7.82 3.26 3.94
C LYS A 125 9.25 3.05 4.45
N GLN A 126 9.43 2.23 5.48
CA GLN A 126 10.77 1.88 5.97
C GLN A 126 11.53 1.07 4.93
N LEU A 127 10.87 0.12 4.26
CA LEU A 127 11.47 -0.63 3.16
C LEU A 127 11.93 0.29 2.02
N ASP A 128 11.10 1.29 1.67
CA ASP A 128 11.41 2.30 0.66
C ASP A 128 12.67 3.10 1.04
N GLN A 129 12.76 3.56 2.29
CA GLN A 129 13.93 4.27 2.81
C GLN A 129 15.19 3.40 2.90
N GLU A 130 15.05 2.11 3.24
CA GLU A 130 16.17 1.17 3.25
C GLU A 130 16.67 0.86 1.85
N MET A 131 15.77 0.73 0.87
CA MET A 131 16.12 0.58 -0.55
C MET A 131 16.86 1.81 -1.05
N ASP A 132 16.40 3.02 -0.75
CA ASP A 132 17.10 4.26 -1.10
C ASP A 132 18.51 4.33 -0.49
N LYS A 133 18.66 3.96 0.79
CA LYS A 133 19.97 3.91 1.46
C LYS A 133 20.89 2.85 0.87
N LEU A 134 20.40 1.65 0.58
CA LEU A 134 21.18 0.54 0.02
C LEU A 134 21.62 0.84 -1.41
N VAL A 135 20.71 1.33 -2.26
CA VAL A 135 21.02 1.72 -3.64
C VAL A 135 21.98 2.90 -3.65
N GLY A 136 21.74 3.94 -2.84
CA GLY A 136 22.62 5.10 -2.74
C GLY A 136 24.01 4.76 -2.23
N THR A 137 24.13 3.91 -1.21
CA THR A 137 25.42 3.59 -0.59
C THR A 137 26.23 2.59 -1.40
N ARG A 138 25.60 1.52 -1.92
CA ARG A 138 26.28 0.55 -2.79
C ARG A 138 26.68 1.17 -4.12
N SER A 139 25.83 2.00 -4.75
CA SER A 139 26.17 2.70 -5.99
C SER A 139 27.38 3.61 -5.82
N ARG A 140 27.42 4.45 -4.77
CA ARG A 140 28.58 5.32 -4.47
C ARG A 140 29.85 4.54 -4.11
N ALA A 141 29.72 3.39 -3.43
CA ALA A 141 30.86 2.55 -3.10
C ALA A 141 31.45 1.86 -4.36
N ILE A 142 30.59 1.37 -5.24
CA ILE A 142 30.98 0.82 -6.54
C ILE A 142 31.62 1.90 -7.42
N GLU A 143 31.04 3.11 -7.48
CA GLU A 143 31.60 4.23 -8.22
C GLU A 143 33.00 4.63 -7.71
N ARG A 144 33.19 4.72 -6.39
CA ARG A 144 34.52 4.98 -5.80
C ARG A 144 35.53 3.89 -6.13
N LYS A 145 35.13 2.61 -6.07
CA LYS A 145 36.02 1.49 -6.38
C LYS A 145 36.39 1.50 -7.86
N LEU A 146 35.43 1.76 -8.76
CA LEU A 146 35.70 1.91 -10.19
C LEU A 146 36.64 3.07 -10.50
N ARG A 147 36.45 4.25 -9.87
CA ARG A 147 37.41 5.37 -9.99
C ARG A 147 38.80 5.00 -9.48
N SER A 148 38.89 4.27 -8.37
CA SER A 148 40.18 3.85 -7.81
C SER A 148 40.92 2.86 -8.72
N VAL A 149 40.19 1.98 -9.42
CA VAL A 149 40.77 1.04 -10.39
C VAL A 149 41.25 1.79 -11.63
N GLN A 150 40.48 2.78 -12.11
CA GLN A 150 40.89 3.65 -13.21
C GLN A 150 42.15 4.48 -12.88
N SER A 151 42.34 4.88 -11.62
CA SER A 151 43.56 5.58 -11.18
C SER A 151 44.77 4.66 -10.99
N ILE A 152 44.57 3.37 -10.70
CA ILE A 152 45.67 2.40 -10.58
C ILE A 152 46.30 2.11 -11.96
N GLU A 153 45.53 2.16 -13.05
CA GLU A 153 46.08 2.04 -14.40
C GLU A 153 46.92 3.26 -14.82
N LEU A 154 46.67 4.46 -14.26
CA LEU A 154 47.47 5.66 -14.51
C LEU A 154 48.82 5.65 -13.75
N ASP A 155 48.84 5.18 -12.50
CA ASP A 155 50.08 5.08 -11.69
C ASP A 155 51.00 3.94 -12.17
N GLN A 156 50.45 2.86 -12.75
CA GLN A 156 51.25 1.84 -13.42
C GLN A 156 51.74 2.28 -14.81
N ALA A 157 51.01 3.15 -15.51
CA ALA A 157 51.48 3.73 -16.77
C ALA A 157 52.71 4.63 -16.55
N ASP A 158 52.75 5.42 -15.48
CA ASP A 158 53.90 6.27 -15.14
C ASP A 158 55.15 5.46 -14.72
N ARG A 159 54.98 4.30 -14.06
CA ARG A 159 56.12 3.43 -13.69
C ARG A 159 56.71 2.62 -14.83
N ILE A 160 55.96 2.39 -15.90
CA ILE A 160 56.46 1.67 -17.09
C ILE A 160 57.28 2.61 -17.98
N ILE A 161 57.10 3.92 -17.86
CA ILE A 161 57.83 4.93 -18.63
C ILE A 161 58.95 5.53 -17.76
N ASP A 162 59.83 4.67 -17.22
CA ASP A 162 61.10 5.09 -16.62
C ASP A 162 62.12 5.31 -17.74
N ILE A 163 62.48 6.57 -18.00
CA ILE A 163 63.57 6.92 -18.92
C ILE A 163 64.48 8.00 -18.29
N ASN A 164 65.49 7.52 -17.57
CA ASN A 164 66.88 8.00 -17.47
C ASN A 164 67.24 9.30 -16.73
N GLY A 165 68.18 9.16 -15.77
CA GLY A 165 69.41 9.95 -15.84
C GLY A 165 70.12 10.35 -14.53
N ASN A 166 70.91 9.43 -13.98
CA ASN A 166 72.31 9.61 -13.55
C ASN A 166 72.69 10.52 -12.34
N ASP A 167 73.13 9.84 -11.26
CA ASP A 167 74.43 9.95 -10.57
C ASP A 167 74.94 11.21 -9.83
N LEU A 168 75.64 10.88 -8.72
CA LEU A 168 76.65 11.64 -7.94
C LEU A 168 76.08 12.64 -6.91
N ALA A 169 76.56 12.75 -5.68
CA ALA A 169 77.63 12.14 -4.88
C ALA A 169 77.10 12.21 -3.42
N LEU A 170 77.71 11.58 -2.42
CA LEU A 170 78.80 12.19 -1.67
C LEU A 170 79.38 11.13 -0.73
N ASP A 171 80.70 11.01 -0.79
CA ASP A 171 81.54 10.42 0.25
C ASP A 171 81.50 11.28 1.53
N GLU A 172 81.74 10.55 2.63
CA GLU A 172 82.03 10.91 4.03
C GLU A 172 80.93 11.54 4.90
#